data_AF-A0A5D0MP70-F1
#
_entry.id   AF-A0A5D0MP70-F1
#
_cell.length_a   1.000
_cell.length_b   1.000
_cell.length_c   1.000
_cell.angle_alpha   90.00
_cell.angle_beta   90.00
_cell.angle_gamma   90.00
#
_symmetry.space_group_name_H-M   'P 1'
#
loop_
_entity.id
_entity.type
_entity.pdbx_description
1 polymer ?
#
loop_
_entity_poly.entity_id
_entity_poly.type
_entity_poly.pdbx_seq_one_letter_code
_entity_poly.pdbx_strand_id
1 'polypeptide(L)'
;YDELKIEFEDGSQQVSPKNWDDVWAIRLGAQYSVNKMLDLRAGIIRDYSPIPDETVDPLVPSGDRWLYAVGLGLHFNRLTIDVAYNYLDDENREFNNEVGKKAPYGYVAPELTGEFKDIDAHIFGVNVSYKF
;
A
#
# COMPACT_ATOMS: atom_id res chain seq x y z
N TYR A 1 5.43 11.21 10.75
CA TYR A 1 4.19 12.00 10.57
C TYR A 1 3.41 11.88 11.85
N ASP A 2 3.34 12.95 12.62
CA ASP A 2 3.17 12.78 14.07
C ASP A 2 1.71 12.90 14.49
N GLU A 3 0.94 13.75 13.82
CA GLU A 3 -0.48 13.96 14.12
C GLU A 3 -1.30 14.41 12.91
N LEU A 4 -2.58 14.04 12.92
CA LEU A 4 -3.61 14.61 12.08
C LEU A 4 -4.37 15.66 12.90
N LYS A 5 -4.27 16.93 12.50
CA LYS A 5 -4.95 18.05 13.13
C LYS A 5 -6.06 18.58 12.23
N ILE A 6 -7.27 18.68 12.76
CA ILE A 6 -8.44 19.28 12.12
C ILE A 6 -8.77 20.56 12.89
N GLU A 7 -8.85 21.68 12.18
CA GLU A 7 -9.26 22.97 12.73
C GLU A 7 -10.61 23.36 12.14
N PHE A 8 -11.58 23.68 12.99
CA PHE A 8 -12.94 24.07 12.60
C PHE A 8 -13.08 25.60 12.52
N GLU A 9 -14.07 26.10 11.78
CA GLU A 9 -14.31 27.54 11.61
C GLU A 9 -14.62 28.26 12.92
N ASP A 10 -15.15 27.55 13.93
CA ASP A 10 -15.42 28.08 15.27
C ASP A 10 -14.16 28.18 16.16
N GLY A 11 -13.00 27.80 15.64
CA GLY A 11 -11.71 27.79 16.33
C GLY A 11 -11.44 26.55 17.18
N SER A 12 -12.38 25.59 17.24
CA SER A 12 -12.13 24.30 17.90
C SER A 12 -11.17 23.43 17.08
N GLN A 13 -10.46 22.52 17.75
CA GLN A 13 -9.45 21.67 17.14
C GLN A 13 -9.62 20.21 17.58
N GLN A 14 -9.38 19.29 16.65
CA GLN A 14 -9.30 17.86 16.92
C GLN A 14 -7.92 17.35 16.49
N VAL A 15 -7.21 16.69 17.40
CA VAL A 15 -5.88 16.13 17.17
C VAL A 15 -5.96 14.61 17.31
N SER A 16 -5.51 13.90 16.27
CA SER A 16 -5.34 12.45 16.29
C SER A 16 -3.85 12.14 16.18
N PRO A 17 -3.20 11.60 17.24
CA PRO A 17 -1.79 11.23 17.18
C PRO A 17 -1.62 10.04 16.21
N LYS A 18 -0.66 10.17 15.30
CA LYS A 18 -0.35 9.20 14.25
C LYS A 18 1.00 8.54 14.48
N ASN A 19 2.02 9.30 14.88
CA ASN A 19 3.35 8.77 15.20
C ASN A 19 3.92 7.82 14.13
N TRP A 20 3.69 8.10 12.85
CA TRP A 20 4.21 7.26 11.79
C TRP A 20 5.73 7.40 11.67
N ASP A 21 6.40 6.27 11.51
CA ASP A 21 7.85 6.14 11.46
C ASP A 21 8.36 6.00 10.02
N ASP A 22 9.64 6.32 9.84
CA ASP A 22 10.35 6.06 8.59
C ASP A 22 10.55 4.55 8.42
N VAL A 23 10.22 4.06 7.22
CA VAL A 23 10.28 2.64 6.88
C VAL A 23 10.94 2.42 5.52
N TRP A 24 11.28 1.17 5.25
CA TRP A 24 11.91 0.78 3.99
C TRP A 24 10.92 0.11 3.05
N ALA A 25 11.21 0.18 1.75
CA ALA A 25 10.60 -0.68 0.76
C ALA A 25 11.72 -1.35 -0.04
N ILE A 26 11.77 -2.67 -0.01
CA ILE A 26 12.83 -3.48 -0.64
C ILE A 26 12.24 -4.16 -1.87
N ARG A 27 12.91 -4.01 -3.01
CA ARG A 27 12.44 -4.55 -4.30
C ARG A 27 13.55 -5.37 -4.95
N LEU A 28 13.21 -6.58 -5.37
CA LEU A 28 14.09 -7.45 -6.12
C LEU A 28 13.36 -7.95 -7.36
N GLY A 29 14.04 -7.93 -8.51
CA GLY A 29 13.45 -8.41 -9.75
C GLY A 29 14.50 -8.80 -10.78
N ALA A 30 14.07 -9.60 -11.75
CA ALA A 30 14.88 -10.07 -12.85
C ALA A 30 14.11 -9.96 -14.16
N GLN A 31 14.87 -9.75 -15.23
CA GLN A 31 14.39 -9.85 -16.60
C GLN A 31 15.20 -10.92 -17.34
N TYR A 32 14.52 -11.71 -18.16
CA TYR A 32 15.14 -12.67 -19.06
C TYR A 32 14.62 -12.50 -20.48
N SER A 33 15.52 -12.19 -21.42
CA SER A 33 15.20 -12.13 -22.84
C SER A 33 15.22 -13.53 -23.44
N VAL A 34 14.04 -14.08 -23.71
CA VAL A 34 13.90 -15.42 -24.29
C VAL A 34 14.39 -15.43 -25.74
N ASN A 35 14.06 -14.38 -26.49
CA ASN A 35 14.52 -14.14 -27.85
C ASN A 35 14.35 -12.65 -28.20
N LYS A 36 14.59 -12.28 -29.47
CA LYS A 36 14.47 -10.87 -29.94
C LYS A 36 13.07 -10.27 -29.85
N MET A 37 12.03 -11.09 -29.66
CA MET A 37 10.64 -10.69 -29.62
C MET A 37 10.06 -10.70 -28.20
N LEU A 38 10.59 -11.52 -27.29
CA LEU A 38 9.97 -11.77 -25.98
C LEU A 38 10.96 -11.62 -24.81
N ASP A 39 10.61 -10.73 -23.89
CA ASP A 39 11.18 -10.59 -22.55
C ASP A 39 10.21 -11.09 -21.49
N LEU A 40 10.72 -11.84 -20.50
CA LEU A 40 9.99 -12.23 -19.29
C LEU A 40 10.52 -11.43 -18.10
N ARG A 41 9.62 -10.97 -17.23
CA ARG A 41 9.95 -10.24 -16.00
C ARG A 41 9.27 -10.88 -14.80
N ALA A 42 9.99 -10.97 -13.70
CA ALA A 42 9.44 -11.36 -12.41
C ALA A 42 10.09 -10.53 -11.29
N GLY A 43 9.35 -10.29 -10.22
CA GLY A 43 9.85 -9.55 -9.07
C GLY A 43 9.04 -9.79 -7.81
N ILE A 44 9.65 -9.43 -6.69
CA ILE A 44 9.05 -9.43 -5.36
C ILE A 44 9.40 -8.14 -4.64
N ILE A 45 8.45 -7.62 -3.87
CA ILE A 45 8.58 -6.39 -3.10
C ILE A 45 8.13 -6.68 -1.68
N ARG A 46 8.93 -6.24 -0.70
CA ARG A 46 8.50 -6.09 0.70
C ARG A 46 8.39 -4.60 1.00
N ASP A 47 7.20 -4.16 1.32
CA ASP A 47 6.87 -2.76 1.61
C ASP A 47 6.38 -2.66 3.06
N TYR A 48 7.20 -2.11 3.96
CA TYR A 48 6.87 -2.00 5.38
C TYR A 48 5.85 -0.88 5.62
N SER A 49 4.90 -1.07 6.51
CA SER A 49 3.93 -0.03 6.88
C SER A 49 4.56 1.01 7.79
N PRO A 50 4.40 2.31 7.50
CA PRO A 50 4.84 3.36 8.41
C PRO A 50 3.90 3.53 9.62
N ILE A 51 2.81 2.75 9.69
CA ILE A 51 1.73 2.91 10.69
C ILE A 51 1.98 1.96 11.88
N PRO A 52 2.30 2.48 13.07
CA PRO A 52 2.42 1.68 14.28
C PRO A 52 1.09 1.08 14.73
N ASP A 53 1.17 0.00 15.52
CA ASP A 53 0.02 -0.69 16.09
C ASP A 53 -0.80 0.20 17.04
N GLU A 54 -0.12 1.10 17.72
CA GLU A 54 -0.69 2.00 18.72
C GLU A 54 -1.59 3.07 18.09
N THR A 55 -1.41 3.33 16.78
CA THR A 55 -2.09 4.44 16.07
C THR A 55 -2.75 4.01 14.76
N VAL A 56 -2.73 2.72 14.43
CA VAL A 56 -3.54 2.16 13.32
C VAL A 56 -5.00 2.52 13.53
N ASP A 57 -5.70 2.86 12.46
CA ASP A 57 -7.11 3.20 12.49
C ASP A 57 -7.84 2.76 11.21
N PRO A 58 -9.18 2.76 11.20
CA PRO A 58 -9.96 2.35 10.04
C PRO A 58 -9.82 3.25 8.80
N LEU A 59 -9.17 4.42 8.91
CA LEU A 59 -9.01 5.35 7.79
C LEU A 59 -7.95 4.86 6.82
N VAL A 60 -6.89 4.25 7.34
CA VAL A 60 -5.80 3.63 6.57
C VAL A 60 -5.51 2.24 7.16
N PRO A 61 -6.35 1.23 6.86
CA PRO A 61 -6.24 -0.11 7.42
C PRO A 61 -5.16 -0.93 6.68
N SER A 62 -3.91 -0.47 6.69
CA SER A 62 -2.81 -1.10 5.94
C SER A 62 -1.66 -1.49 6.86
N GLY A 63 -1.14 -2.68 6.64
CA GLY A 63 0.04 -3.25 7.25
C GLY A 63 1.20 -3.37 6.27
N ASP A 64 2.15 -4.21 6.66
CA ASP A 64 3.25 -4.58 5.79
C ASP A 64 2.71 -5.35 4.59
N ARG A 65 3.28 -5.09 3.42
CA ARG A 65 2.79 -5.62 2.16
C ARG A 65 3.86 -6.43 1.44
N TRP A 66 3.46 -7.58 0.92
CA TRP A 66 4.19 -8.28 -0.13
C TRP A 66 3.56 -7.95 -1.48
N LEU A 67 4.39 -7.66 -2.48
CA LEU A 67 3.93 -7.62 -3.87
C LEU A 67 4.72 -8.62 -4.70
N TYR A 68 3.98 -9.37 -5.52
CA TYR A 68 4.51 -10.36 -6.45
C TYR A 68 4.21 -9.88 -7.87
N ALA A 69 5.26 -9.68 -8.66
CA ALA A 69 5.19 -9.09 -9.98
C ALA A 69 5.57 -10.11 -11.05
N VAL A 70 4.80 -10.16 -12.13
CA VAL A 70 5.17 -10.84 -13.38
C VAL A 70 4.86 -9.94 -14.57
N GLY A 71 5.63 -10.08 -15.64
CA GLY A 71 5.41 -9.28 -16.84
C GLY A 71 6.03 -9.86 -18.10
N LEU A 72 5.53 -9.38 -19.23
CA LEU A 72 5.96 -9.74 -20.57
C LEU A 72 6.29 -8.47 -21.35
N GLY A 73 7.40 -8.48 -22.09
CA GLY A 73 7.75 -7.46 -23.07
C GLY A 73 7.75 -8.07 -24.47
N LEU A 74 6.95 -7.51 -25.38
CA LEU A 74 6.78 -7.96 -26.76
C LEU A 74 7.36 -6.91 -27.71
N HIS A 75 8.35 -7.32 -28.51
CA HIS A 75 9.08 -6.43 -29.42
C HIS A 75 8.75 -6.74 -30.89
N PHE A 76 8.28 -5.71 -31.59
CA PHE A 76 7.91 -5.73 -33.00
C PHE A 76 8.66 -4.62 -33.76
N ASN A 77 9.94 -4.85 -34.01
CA ASN A 77 10.85 -3.93 -34.71
C ASN A 77 10.94 -2.53 -34.07
N ARG A 78 10.02 -1.62 -34.40
CA ARG A 78 9.94 -0.27 -33.82
C ARG A 78 8.90 -0.15 -32.72
N LEU A 79 8.00 -1.11 -32.59
CA LEU A 79 6.93 -1.13 -31.60
C LEU A 79 7.31 -2.08 -30.45
N THR A 80 7.03 -1.68 -29.22
CA THR A 80 7.14 -2.53 -28.02
C THR A 80 5.83 -2.45 -27.24
N ILE A 81 5.36 -3.60 -26.76
CA ILE A 81 4.17 -3.72 -25.91
C ILE A 81 4.59 -4.45 -24.64
N ASP A 82 4.36 -3.84 -23.48
CA ASP A 82 4.58 -4.49 -22.19
C ASP A 82 3.25 -4.76 -21.50
N VAL A 83 3.15 -5.93 -20.88
CA VAL A 83 2.01 -6.33 -20.04
C VAL A 83 2.56 -6.74 -18.69
N ALA A 84 1.92 -6.26 -17.61
CA ALA A 84 2.33 -6.56 -16.24
C ALA A 84 1.13 -6.92 -15.38
N TYR A 85 1.36 -7.82 -14.43
CA TYR A 85 0.45 -8.18 -13.36
C TYR A 85 1.19 -8.15 -12.03
N ASN A 86 0.61 -7.49 -11.03
CA ASN A 86 1.09 -7.52 -9.66
C ASN A 86 -0.04 -7.99 -8.74
N TYR A 87 0.30 -8.92 -7.85
CA TYR A 87 -0.54 -9.29 -6.73
C TYR A 87 0.04 -8.66 -5.46
N LEU A 88 -0.77 -7.87 -4.76
CA LEU A 88 -0.42 -7.28 -3.47
C LEU A 88 -1.18 -8.04 -2.38
N ASP A 89 -0.46 -8.44 -1.35
CA ASP A 89 -0.97 -9.12 -0.16
C ASP A 89 -0.55 -8.29 1.05
N ASP A 90 -1.52 -7.74 1.77
CA ASP A 90 -1.34 -6.86 2.93
C ASP A 90 -1.59 -7.66 4.21
N GLU A 91 -0.67 -7.56 5.16
CA GLU A 91 -0.72 -8.34 6.39
C GLU A 91 -1.88 -7.93 7.30
N ASN A 92 -2.49 -8.95 7.91
CA ASN A 92 -3.58 -8.77 8.85
C ASN A 92 -3.13 -7.91 10.04
N ARG A 93 -4.05 -7.06 10.52
CA ARG A 93 -3.78 -6.01 11.49
C ARG A 93 -4.90 -5.95 12.52
N GLU A 94 -4.55 -6.02 13.80
CA GLU A 94 -5.51 -5.77 14.87
C GLU A 94 -5.65 -4.26 15.11
N PHE A 95 -6.90 -3.80 15.28
CA PHE A 95 -7.25 -2.48 15.75
C PHE A 95 -7.82 -2.61 17.16
N ASN A 96 -6.93 -2.63 18.14
CA ASN A 96 -7.27 -2.67 19.56
C ASN A 96 -6.31 -1.78 20.35
N ASN A 97 -6.40 -0.48 20.09
CA ASN A 97 -5.47 0.51 20.62
C ASN A 97 -6.21 1.72 21.22
N GLU A 98 -5.44 2.68 21.72
CA GLU A 98 -5.98 3.87 22.38
C GLU A 98 -6.75 4.80 21.43
N VAL A 99 -6.55 4.68 20.11
CA VAL A 99 -7.35 5.41 19.11
C VAL A 99 -8.79 4.90 19.10
N GLY A 100 -8.99 3.58 19.15
CA GLY A 100 -10.31 2.94 19.20
C GLY A 100 -11.09 3.16 20.51
N LYS A 101 -10.37 3.41 21.61
CA LYS A 101 -10.97 3.66 22.94
C LYS A 101 -11.40 5.11 23.16
N LYS A 102 -10.90 6.05 22.34
CA LYS A 102 -11.25 7.47 22.45
C LYS A 102 -12.46 7.77 21.59
N ALA A 103 -13.58 8.08 22.25
CA ALA A 103 -14.77 8.54 21.55
C ALA A 103 -14.54 9.91 20.89
N PRO A 104 -14.89 10.08 19.61
CA PRO A 104 -14.85 11.38 18.98
C PRO A 104 -15.88 12.31 19.64
N TYR A 105 -15.50 13.58 19.86
CA TYR A 105 -16.37 14.65 20.38
C TYR A 105 -16.84 14.54 21.84
N GLY A 106 -16.14 13.79 22.71
CA GLY A 106 -16.42 13.79 24.16
C GLY A 106 -17.71 13.05 24.56
N TYR A 107 -18.31 12.30 23.63
CA TYR A 107 -19.41 11.38 23.92
C TYR A 107 -18.87 10.10 24.57
N VAL A 108 -19.73 9.34 25.26
CA VAL A 108 -19.41 7.95 25.61
C VAL A 108 -19.73 7.10 24.38
N ALA A 109 -18.72 6.83 23.55
CA ALA A 109 -18.82 5.81 22.52
C ALA A 109 -18.32 4.48 23.09
N PRO A 110 -18.92 3.33 22.72
CA PRO A 110 -18.30 2.04 22.98
C PRO A 110 -16.92 2.01 22.33
N GLU A 111 -15.98 1.29 22.95
CA GLU A 111 -14.66 1.05 22.37
C GLU A 111 -14.83 0.45 20.97
N LEU A 112 -14.23 1.09 19.98
CA LEU A 112 -14.19 0.57 18.62
C LEU A 112 -12.93 -0.28 18.51
N THR A 113 -13.12 -1.59 18.44
CA THR A 113 -12.05 -2.55 18.21
C THR A 113 -12.40 -3.43 17.03
N GLY A 114 -11.40 -4.00 16.37
CA GLY A 114 -11.62 -4.84 15.20
C GLY A 114 -10.33 -5.42 14.63
N GLU A 115 -10.45 -6.03 13.46
CA GLU A 115 -9.34 -6.63 12.75
C GLU A 115 -9.49 -6.36 11.25
N PHE A 116 -8.39 -5.98 10.62
CA PHE A 116 -8.27 -5.85 9.18
C PHE A 116 -7.64 -7.15 8.67
N LYS A 117 -8.37 -7.87 7.81
CA LYS A 117 -7.99 -9.17 7.29
C LYS A 117 -8.22 -9.27 5.80
N ASP A 118 -7.44 -10.15 5.16
CA ASP A 118 -7.62 -10.56 3.77
C ASP A 118 -7.64 -9.33 2.83
N ILE A 119 -6.71 -8.40 3.05
CA ILE A 119 -6.55 -7.21 2.22
C ILE A 119 -5.58 -7.55 1.10
N ASP A 120 -6.11 -7.68 -0.10
CA ASP A 120 -5.32 -7.93 -1.29
C ASP A 120 -5.72 -7.01 -2.45
N ALA A 121 -4.81 -6.88 -3.42
CA ALA A 121 -5.09 -6.15 -4.64
C ALA A 121 -4.46 -6.82 -5.88
N HIS A 122 -5.23 -6.80 -6.97
CA HIS A 122 -4.81 -7.23 -8.29
C HIS A 122 -4.57 -6.01 -9.18
N ILE A 123 -3.34 -5.82 -9.65
CA ILE A 123 -2.94 -4.65 -10.44
C ILE A 123 -2.50 -5.11 -11.84
N PHE A 124 -3.17 -4.58 -12.87
CA PHE A 124 -2.88 -4.86 -14.27
C PHE A 124 -2.32 -3.62 -14.97
N GLY A 125 -1.28 -3.80 -15.78
CA GLY A 125 -0.64 -2.72 -16.52
C GLY A 125 -0.38 -3.10 -17.98
N VAL A 126 -0.59 -2.15 -18.89
CA VAL A 126 -0.23 -2.27 -20.30
C VAL A 126 0.49 -0.99 -20.72
N ASN A 127 1.63 -1.13 -21.41
CA ASN A 127 2.38 -0.03 -21.98
C ASN A 127 2.66 -0.28 -23.46
N VAL A 128 2.67 0.78 -24.28
CA VAL A 128 2.98 0.72 -25.70
C VAL A 128 4.00 1.81 -26.03
N SER A 129 5.12 1.43 -26.63
CA SER A 129 6.23 2.33 -26.97
C SER A 129 6.63 2.18 -28.44
N TYR A 130 6.93 3.30 -29.11
CA TYR A 130 7.39 3.31 -30.51
C TYR A 130 8.73 4.06 -30.65
N LYS A 131 9.68 3.47 -31.38
CA LYS A 131 11.00 4.06 -31.66
C LYS A 131 11.03 4.66 -33.07
N PHE A 132 11.25 5.99 -33.15
CA PHE A 132 11.37 6.75 -34.39
C PHE A 132 12.76 6.63 -35.03
#